data_AF-A0A352S2F4-F1
#
_entry.id   AF-A0A352S2F4-F1
#
_cell.length_a   1.000
_cell.length_b   1.000
_cell.length_c   1.000
_cell.angle_alpha   90.00
_cell.angle_beta   90.00
_cell.angle_gamma   90.00
#
_symmetry.space_group_name_H-M   'P 1'
#
loop_
_entity.id
_entity.type
_entity.pdbx_description
1 polymer ?
#
loop_
_entity_poly.entity_id
_entity_poly.type
_entity_poly.pdbx_seq_one_letter_code
_entity_poly.pdbx_strand_id
1 'polypeptide(L)'
;KVSQKATGKLEVPNWDQASQKKVRDALLALSATTPDFKRSFGKKGEVDPVRHLMGTAAGWGGNPDKDAIYLNITPEKNDGKTVYRVNVKDVPVDGFWSVSVYNAEGYFQRNAANAYTVNNITAQKNSDGSIPIQFGG
;
A
#
# COMPACT_ATOMS: atom_id res chain seq x y z
N LYS A 1 3.75 11.82 -25.59
CA LYS A 1 2.67 12.84 -25.67
C LYS A 1 1.37 12.09 -25.89
N VAL A 2 0.40 12.16 -24.97
CA VAL A 2 -0.91 11.54 -25.16
C VAL A 2 -1.77 12.51 -25.98
N SER A 3 -2.41 12.02 -27.04
CA SER A 3 -3.32 12.81 -27.88
C SER A 3 -4.66 12.10 -28.02
N GLN A 4 -5.76 12.80 -27.78
CA GLN A 4 -7.11 12.31 -28.03
C GLN A 4 -7.67 13.03 -29.26
N LYS A 5 -8.28 12.29 -30.19
CA LYS A 5 -8.83 12.85 -31.44
C LYS A 5 -10.05 13.76 -31.21
N ALA A 6 -10.79 13.53 -30.13
CA ALA A 6 -11.95 14.32 -29.69
C ALA A 6 -12.09 14.22 -28.17
N THR A 7 -12.72 15.20 -27.53
CA THR A 7 -13.02 15.16 -26.10
C THR A 7 -13.89 13.94 -25.77
N GLY A 8 -13.38 13.05 -24.92
CA GLY A 8 -14.17 11.95 -24.36
C GLY A 8 -15.11 12.44 -23.26
N LYS A 9 -16.19 11.69 -23.01
CA LYS A 9 -17.04 11.86 -21.83
C LYS A 9 -16.82 10.68 -20.91
N LEU A 10 -16.55 10.94 -19.62
CA LEU A 10 -16.52 9.89 -18.60
C LEU A 10 -17.95 9.67 -18.09
N GLU A 11 -18.52 8.53 -18.40
CA GLU A 11 -19.79 8.08 -17.83
C GLU A 11 -19.51 6.97 -16.83
N VAL A 12 -19.72 7.26 -15.55
CA VAL A 12 -19.53 6.30 -14.47
C VAL A 12 -20.88 5.64 -14.16
N PRO A 13 -20.96 4.30 -14.08
CA PRO A 13 -22.19 3.63 -13.69
C PRO A 13 -22.66 4.07 -12.30
N ASN A 14 -23.98 4.07 -12.08
CA ASN A 14 -24.56 4.30 -10.76
C ASN A 14 -24.43 3.02 -9.91
N TRP A 15 -23.24 2.80 -9.37
CA TRP A 15 -22.96 1.62 -8.53
C TRP A 15 -23.72 1.69 -7.21
N ASP A 16 -24.35 0.58 -6.83
CA ASP A 16 -24.86 0.38 -5.46
C ASP A 16 -23.67 0.33 -4.48
N GLN A 17 -23.45 1.46 -3.80
CA GLN A 17 -22.35 1.61 -2.85
C GLN A 17 -22.47 0.70 -1.64
N ALA A 18 -23.69 0.41 -1.18
CA ALA A 18 -23.89 -0.44 -0.01
C ALA A 18 -23.53 -1.90 -0.35
N SER A 19 -23.98 -2.38 -1.51
CA SER A 19 -23.61 -3.70 -2.02
C SER A 19 -22.10 -3.81 -2.28
N GLN A 20 -21.51 -2.82 -2.95
CA GLN A 20 -20.07 -2.79 -3.21
C GLN A 20 -19.25 -2.81 -1.91
N LYS A 21 -19.62 -1.97 -0.93
CA LYS A 21 -18.91 -1.89 0.35
C LYS A 21 -18.97 -3.21 1.10
N LYS A 22 -20.14 -3.87 1.12
CA LYS A 22 -20.31 -5.19 1.75
C LYS A 22 -19.32 -6.22 1.21
N VAL A 23 -19.15 -6.28 -0.11
CA VAL A 23 -18.20 -7.22 -0.74
C VAL A 23 -16.76 -6.78 -0.45
N ARG A 24 -16.45 -5.49 -0.57
CA ARG A 24 -15.12 -4.95 -0.30
C ARG A 24 -14.67 -5.27 1.13
N ASP A 25 -15.51 -5.02 2.12
CA ASP A 25 -15.19 -5.27 3.53
C ASP A 25 -14.88 -6.75 3.80
N ALA A 26 -15.64 -7.67 3.18
CA ALA A 26 -15.38 -9.11 3.28
C ALA A 26 -14.03 -9.50 2.65
N LEU A 27 -13.69 -8.92 1.50
CA LEU A 27 -12.39 -9.14 0.85
C LEU A 27 -11.22 -8.55 1.66
N LEU A 28 -11.42 -7.40 2.29
CA LEU A 28 -10.42 -6.80 3.20
C LEU A 28 -10.18 -7.68 4.43
N ALA A 29 -11.24 -8.23 5.03
CA ALA A 29 -11.13 -9.16 6.14
C ALA A 29 -10.34 -10.42 5.73
N LEU A 30 -10.58 -10.97 4.54
CA LEU A 30 -9.80 -12.09 4.01
C LEU A 30 -8.33 -11.68 3.75
N SER A 31 -8.11 -10.50 3.16
CA SER A 31 -6.77 -9.96 2.87
C SER A 31 -5.92 -9.74 4.12
N ALA A 32 -6.53 -9.43 5.25
CA ALA A 32 -5.83 -9.29 6.51
C ALA A 32 -5.18 -10.60 7.01
N THR A 33 -5.57 -11.75 6.45
CA THR A 33 -5.00 -13.06 6.81
C THR A 33 -3.76 -13.44 5.99
N THR A 34 -3.39 -12.63 4.99
CA THR A 34 -2.21 -12.85 4.14
C THR A 34 -1.06 -11.92 4.53
N PRO A 35 0.20 -12.38 4.48
CA PRO A 35 1.37 -11.60 4.92
C PRO A 35 1.91 -10.62 3.87
N ASP A 36 1.50 -10.75 2.61
CA ASP A 36 2.00 -9.98 1.48
C ASP A 36 0.99 -9.91 0.33
N PHE A 37 1.31 -9.09 -0.68
CA PHE A 37 0.58 -9.00 -1.95
C PHE A 37 1.20 -9.80 -3.09
N LYS A 38 2.03 -10.82 -2.81
CA LYS A 38 2.65 -11.61 -3.88
C LYS A 38 1.60 -12.22 -4.78
N ARG A 39 1.81 -12.17 -6.09
CA ARG A 39 0.90 -12.66 -7.13
C ARG A 39 -0.50 -12.01 -7.13
N SER A 40 -0.67 -10.87 -6.46
CA SER A 40 -1.93 -10.12 -6.48
C SER A 40 -2.06 -9.20 -7.69
N PHE A 41 -0.92 -8.76 -8.26
CA PHE A 41 -0.89 -7.76 -9.33
C PHE A 41 -0.10 -8.26 -10.54
N GLY A 42 -0.53 -7.88 -11.74
CA GLY A 42 0.11 -8.28 -12.99
C GLY A 42 -0.88 -8.72 -14.06
N LYS A 43 -0.36 -9.43 -15.07
CA LYS A 43 -1.15 -9.89 -16.21
C LYS A 43 -1.98 -11.12 -15.85
N LYS A 44 -3.04 -11.36 -16.64
CA LYS A 44 -3.77 -12.63 -16.61
C LYS A 44 -2.80 -13.79 -16.85
N GLY A 45 -2.84 -14.80 -15.97
CA GLY A 45 -1.94 -15.96 -16.01
C GLY A 45 -0.68 -15.82 -15.14
N GLU A 46 -0.33 -14.61 -14.71
CA GLU A 46 0.81 -14.36 -13.82
C GLU A 46 0.37 -14.16 -12.36
N VAL A 47 -0.90 -13.81 -12.15
CA VAL A 47 -1.53 -13.64 -10.83
C VAL A 47 -2.18 -14.94 -10.32
N ASP A 48 -2.30 -15.05 -9.00
CA ASP A 48 -3.24 -15.99 -8.38
C ASP A 48 -4.64 -15.35 -8.38
N PRO A 49 -5.70 -16.01 -8.91
CA PRO A 49 -7.01 -15.38 -9.04
C PRO A 49 -7.63 -14.91 -7.72
N VAL A 50 -7.42 -15.63 -6.63
CA VAL A 50 -7.97 -15.29 -5.31
C VAL A 50 -7.20 -14.11 -4.74
N ARG A 51 -5.87 -14.15 -4.80
CA ARG A 51 -5.03 -13.03 -4.37
C ARG A 51 -5.26 -11.78 -5.20
N HIS A 52 -5.49 -11.93 -6.51
CA HIS A 52 -5.84 -10.81 -7.38
C HIS A 52 -7.17 -10.15 -7.00
N LEU A 53 -8.20 -10.96 -6.68
CA LEU A 53 -9.48 -10.46 -6.19
C LEU A 53 -9.31 -9.69 -4.87
N MET A 54 -8.53 -10.23 -3.92
CA MET A 54 -8.22 -9.56 -2.65
C MET A 54 -7.43 -8.25 -2.89
N GLY A 55 -6.40 -8.29 -3.73
CA GLY A 55 -5.59 -7.12 -4.10
C GLY A 55 -6.40 -6.02 -4.79
N THR A 56 -7.44 -6.37 -5.55
CA THR A 56 -8.35 -5.39 -6.16
C THR A 56 -9.11 -4.59 -5.10
N ALA A 57 -9.46 -5.20 -3.97
CA ALA A 57 -10.13 -4.52 -2.86
C ALA A 57 -9.17 -3.75 -1.95
N ALA A 58 -7.99 -4.33 -1.70
CA ALA A 58 -7.04 -3.86 -0.69
C ALA A 58 -5.95 -2.90 -1.21
N GLY A 59 -5.58 -2.97 -2.49
CA GLY A 59 -4.44 -2.23 -3.04
C GLY A 59 -4.48 -2.10 -4.55
N TRP A 60 -5.59 -1.61 -5.09
CA TRP A 60 -5.77 -1.45 -6.55
C TRP A 60 -4.63 -0.63 -7.19
N GLY A 61 -4.15 -1.09 -8.34
CA GLY A 61 -3.09 -0.43 -9.09
C GLY A 61 -1.67 -0.79 -8.69
N GLY A 62 -1.47 -1.80 -7.84
CA GLY A 62 -0.14 -2.32 -7.52
C GLY A 62 0.61 -2.85 -8.74
N ASN A 63 1.94 -2.80 -8.68
CA ASN A 63 2.82 -3.33 -9.71
C ASN A 63 3.03 -4.85 -9.52
N PRO A 64 3.34 -5.61 -10.58
CA PRO A 64 3.65 -7.04 -10.46
C PRO A 64 4.91 -7.28 -9.63
N ASP A 65 5.01 -8.47 -9.02
CA ASP A 65 6.06 -8.85 -8.05
C ASP A 65 7.50 -8.58 -8.53
N LYS A 66 7.76 -8.69 -9.84
CA LYS A 66 9.08 -8.44 -10.44
C LYS A 66 9.51 -6.97 -10.37
N ASP A 67 8.55 -6.05 -10.23
CA ASP A 67 8.77 -4.60 -10.25
C ASP A 67 8.58 -3.98 -8.87
N ALA A 68 7.73 -4.57 -8.00
CA ALA A 68 7.54 -4.11 -6.64
C ALA A 68 7.05 -5.23 -5.71
N ILE A 69 7.50 -5.20 -4.46
CA ILE A 69 7.02 -6.07 -3.37
C ILE A 69 6.34 -5.18 -2.33
N TYR A 70 5.13 -5.59 -1.90
CA TYR A 70 4.36 -4.90 -0.89
C TYR A 70 4.12 -5.83 0.31
N LEU A 71 4.54 -5.37 1.50
CA LEU A 71 4.31 -6.04 2.78
C LEU A 71 3.24 -5.27 3.55
N ASN A 72 2.22 -5.97 4.04
CA ASN A 72 1.14 -5.41 4.85
C ASN A 72 1.31 -5.81 6.32
N ILE A 73 1.91 -4.91 7.10
CA ILE A 73 2.22 -5.18 8.51
C ILE A 73 1.26 -4.40 9.40
N THR A 74 0.63 -5.12 10.34
CA THR A 74 -0.12 -4.54 11.45
C THR A 74 0.64 -4.86 12.75
N PRO A 75 1.15 -3.85 13.48
CA PRO A 75 1.83 -4.09 14.75
C PRO A 75 0.84 -4.58 15.83
N GLU A 76 1.33 -5.35 16.81
CA GLU A 76 0.50 -5.94 17.86
C GLU A 76 -0.26 -4.88 18.69
N LYS A 77 0.39 -3.77 19.06
CA LYS A 77 -0.25 -2.62 19.73
C LYS A 77 -0.43 -1.46 18.76
N ASN A 78 -1.37 -1.62 17.83
CA ASN A 78 -1.71 -0.61 16.83
C ASN A 78 -2.64 0.50 17.38
N ASP A 79 -2.23 1.17 18.46
CA ASP A 79 -3.04 2.17 19.20
C ASP A 79 -2.66 3.64 18.88
N GLY A 80 -1.67 3.86 18.02
CA GLY A 80 -1.12 5.16 17.66
C GLY A 80 -0.31 5.86 18.76
N LYS A 81 -0.25 5.30 19.97
CA LYS A 81 0.46 5.85 21.14
C LYS A 81 1.73 5.07 21.46
N THR A 82 1.69 3.77 21.26
CA THR A 82 2.83 2.88 21.45
C THR A 82 3.90 3.22 20.43
N VAL A 83 5.09 3.55 20.92
CA VAL A 83 6.22 3.89 20.06
C VAL A 83 6.86 2.63 19.50
N TYR A 84 6.93 2.54 18.18
CA TYR A 84 7.68 1.52 17.45
C TYR A 84 8.85 2.18 16.71
N ARG A 85 10.01 1.51 16.69
CA ARG A 85 11.19 1.99 15.96
C ARG A 85 11.76 0.89 15.09
N VAL A 86 12.18 1.26 13.88
CA VAL A 86 12.89 0.39 12.97
C VAL A 86 14.08 1.15 12.39
N ASN A 87 15.23 0.48 12.33
CA ASN A 87 16.40 0.97 11.60
C ASN A 87 16.48 0.17 10.29
N VAL A 88 16.15 0.82 9.18
CA VAL A 88 16.13 0.18 7.86
C VAL A 88 17.50 0.35 7.22
N LYS A 89 18.11 -0.76 6.78
CA LYS A 89 19.43 -0.78 6.15
C LYS A 89 19.49 -1.91 5.12
N ASP A 90 20.27 -1.73 4.05
CA ASP A 90 20.62 -2.75 3.07
C ASP A 90 19.42 -3.50 2.45
N VAL A 91 18.36 -2.77 2.10
CA VAL A 91 17.17 -3.34 1.44
C VAL A 91 17.51 -3.72 -0.01
N PRO A 92 17.28 -4.97 -0.44
CA PRO A 92 17.76 -5.49 -1.72
C PRO A 92 16.84 -5.07 -2.87
N VAL A 93 16.88 -3.79 -3.25
CA VAL A 93 16.12 -3.23 -4.36
C VAL A 93 17.03 -2.39 -5.26
N ASP A 94 16.85 -2.50 -6.58
CA ASP A 94 17.60 -1.69 -7.54
C ASP A 94 17.09 -0.24 -7.61
N GLY A 95 15.82 -0.03 -7.29
CA GLY A 95 15.15 1.28 -7.31
C GLY A 95 15.12 1.94 -5.94
N PHE A 96 13.99 1.77 -5.24
CA PHE A 96 13.76 2.40 -3.95
C PHE A 96 12.85 1.54 -3.08
N TRP A 97 12.81 1.85 -1.78
CA TRP A 97 11.80 1.34 -0.87
C TRP A 97 11.12 2.50 -0.17
N SER A 98 9.89 2.28 0.28
CA SER A 98 9.16 3.21 1.11
C SER A 98 8.33 2.51 2.17
N VAL A 99 8.03 3.22 3.24
CA VAL A 99 7.09 2.82 4.29
C VAL A 99 6.01 3.89 4.39
N SER A 100 4.76 3.47 4.25
CA SER A 100 3.57 4.32 4.30
C SER A 100 2.66 3.85 5.42
N VAL A 101 2.07 4.79 6.16
CA VAL A 101 1.15 4.47 7.27
C VAL A 101 -0.25 4.92 6.93
N TYR A 102 -1.22 4.03 7.14
CA TYR A 102 -2.64 4.26 6.86
C TYR A 102 -3.45 4.16 8.16
N ASN A 103 -4.58 4.86 8.23
CA ASN A 103 -5.56 4.67 9.30
C ASN A 103 -6.34 3.35 9.14
N ALA A 104 -7.23 3.08 10.10
CA ALA A 104 -8.06 1.87 10.11
C ALA A 104 -8.97 1.77 8.87
N GLU A 105 -9.31 2.90 8.24
CA GLU A 105 -10.12 2.96 7.03
C GLU A 105 -9.29 2.75 5.74
N GLY A 106 -7.96 2.67 5.84
CA GLY A 106 -7.04 2.44 4.72
C GLY A 106 -6.60 3.72 3.99
N TYR A 107 -6.67 4.88 4.64
CA TYR A 107 -6.30 6.18 4.06
C TYR A 107 -5.13 6.84 4.79
N PHE A 108 -4.46 7.76 4.10
CA PHE A 108 -3.51 8.65 4.77
C PHE A 108 -4.24 9.57 5.74
N GLN A 109 -3.84 9.50 7.01
CA GLN A 109 -4.42 10.32 8.07
C GLN A 109 -3.60 11.58 8.25
N ARG A 110 -4.23 12.75 8.05
CA ARG A 110 -3.62 14.06 8.28
C ARG A 110 -2.97 14.12 9.67
N ASN A 111 -1.72 14.57 9.71
CA ASN A 111 -0.92 14.69 10.92
C ASN A 111 -0.13 16.00 10.93
N ALA A 112 0.43 16.37 12.08
CA ALA A 112 1.16 17.63 12.27
C ALA A 112 2.45 17.73 11.45
N ALA A 113 3.06 16.59 11.09
CA ALA A 113 4.27 16.55 10.28
C ALA A 113 3.99 16.71 8.77
N ASN A 114 2.72 16.60 8.34
CA ASN A 114 2.32 16.53 6.94
C ASN A 114 3.17 15.54 6.11
N ALA A 115 3.54 14.42 6.75
CA ALA A 115 4.37 13.38 6.18
C ALA A 115 3.64 12.03 6.34
N TYR A 116 3.55 11.28 5.25
CA TYR A 116 2.74 10.05 5.17
C TYR A 116 3.54 8.84 4.70
N THR A 117 4.73 9.09 4.15
CA THR A 117 5.62 8.08 3.59
C THR A 117 7.07 8.46 3.88
N VAL A 118 7.89 7.49 4.28
CA VAL A 118 9.34 7.60 4.39
C VAL A 118 9.97 6.68 3.35
N ASN A 119 11.08 7.08 2.71
CA ASN A 119 11.75 6.30 1.67
C ASN A 119 13.26 6.55 1.70
N ASN A 120 14.05 5.68 1.04
CA ASN A 120 15.51 5.79 0.99
C ASN A 120 16.09 6.89 0.11
N ILE A 121 15.26 7.57 -0.68
CA ILE A 121 15.67 8.67 -1.55
C ILE A 121 15.72 9.98 -0.75
N THR A 122 14.71 10.24 0.08
CA THR A 122 14.52 11.53 0.75
C THR A 122 14.79 11.51 2.26
N ALA A 123 14.85 10.32 2.88
CA ALA A 123 15.09 10.23 4.32
C ALA A 123 16.53 10.58 4.71
N GLN A 124 16.69 11.14 5.90
CA GLN A 124 17.99 11.34 6.51
C GLN A 124 18.57 9.99 6.96
N LYS A 125 19.85 9.78 6.68
CA LYS A 125 20.59 8.55 6.98
C LYS A 125 21.53 8.79 8.14
N ASN A 126 21.68 7.80 9.01
CA ASN A 126 22.75 7.72 9.99
C ASN A 126 24.12 7.56 9.30
N SER A 127 25.21 7.75 10.04
CA SER A 127 26.58 7.59 9.55
C SER A 127 26.90 6.19 9.03
N ASP A 128 26.19 5.17 9.53
CA ASP A 128 26.32 3.77 9.09
C ASP A 128 25.43 3.45 7.88
N GLY A 129 24.73 4.44 7.31
CA GLY A 129 23.83 4.29 6.17
C GLY A 129 22.40 3.82 6.52
N SER A 130 22.11 3.52 7.79
CA SER A 130 20.76 3.13 8.21
C SER A 130 19.80 4.34 8.24
N ILE A 131 18.50 4.08 8.02
CA ILE A 131 17.43 5.09 8.16
C ILE A 131 16.60 4.73 9.39
N PRO A 132 16.65 5.55 10.46
CA PRO A 132 15.81 5.36 11.62
C PRO A 132 14.39 5.87 11.32
N ILE A 133 13.38 5.05 11.60
CA ILE A 133 11.97 5.42 11.48
C ILE A 133 11.30 5.15 12.82
N GLN A 134 10.56 6.14 13.32
CA GLN A 134 9.69 6.00 14.48
C GLN A 134 8.22 6.08 14.05
N PHE A 135 7.41 5.18 14.57
CA PHE A 135 5.95 5.21 14.47
C PHE A 135 5.34 5.42 15.85
N GLY A 136 4.21 6.13 15.90
CA GLY A 136 3.52 6.45 17.14
C GLY A 136 4.30 7.36 18.08
N GLY A 137 3.66 7.64 19.22
CA GLY A 137 4.13 8.60 20.22
C GLY A 137 3.47 9.96 20.10
#